data_AF-A0A0F9C4S1-F1
#
_entry.id   AF-A0A0F9C4S1-F1
#
_cell.length_a   1.000
_cell.length_b   1.000
_cell.length_c   1.000
_cell.angle_alpha   90.00
_cell.angle_beta   90.00
_cell.angle_gamma   90.00
#
_symmetry.space_group_name_H-M   'P 1'
#
loop_
_entity.id
_entity.type
_entity.pdbx_description
1 polymer ?
#
loop_
_entity_poly.entity_id
_entity_poly.type
_entity_poly.pdbx_seq_one_letter_code
_entity_poly.pdbx_strand_id
1 'polypeptide(L)'
;MERYIAIYLRVSSRQQDTRSQEPDLKRWVEAYADAPVKWYRDKYSGKTMDRPGWNRLDTDMVAGKISKVVVWRLDRLGRTSRCKPRSSYG
;
A
#
# COMPACT_ATOMS: atom_id res chain seq x y z
N MET A 1 18.43 -10.59 6.63
CA MET A 1 17.80 -9.53 5.82
C MET A 1 16.95 -8.68 6.73
N GLU A 2 17.26 -7.39 6.79
CA GLU A 2 16.46 -6.43 7.56
C GLU A 2 15.10 -6.28 6.86
N ARG A 3 14.04 -6.57 7.61
CA ARG A 3 12.67 -6.45 7.11
C ARG A 3 12.18 -5.05 7.40
N TYR A 4 11.56 -4.41 6.43
CA TYR A 4 11.06 -3.05 6.57
C TYR A 4 9.52 -3.01 6.67
N ILE A 5 9.00 -1.88 7.15
CA ILE A 5 7.56 -1.63 7.25
C ILE A 5 7.12 -0.94 5.95
N ALA A 6 6.15 -1.52 5.26
CA ALA A 6 5.59 -0.92 4.06
C ALA A 6 4.33 -0.12 4.39
N ILE A 7 4.27 1.14 3.98
CA ILE A 7 3.11 2.00 4.18
C ILE A 7 2.46 2.29 2.85
N TYR A 8 1.19 1.91 2.70
CA TYR A 8 0.42 2.16 1.49
C TYR A 8 -0.59 3.28 1.72
N LEU A 9 -0.43 4.37 0.96
CA LEU A 9 -1.32 5.52 0.96
C LEU A 9 -1.86 5.72 -0.45
N ARG A 10 -3.19 5.89 -0.57
CA ARG A 10 -3.85 6.27 -1.83
C ARG A 10 -4.48 7.64 -1.73
N VAL A 11 -3.90 8.62 -2.40
CA VAL A 11 -4.39 10.01 -2.46
C VAL A 11 -5.21 10.24 -3.73
N SER A 12 -6.35 10.90 -3.60
CA SER A 12 -7.14 11.33 -4.76
C SER A 12 -6.56 12.66 -5.26
N SER A 13 -6.40 12.83 -6.58
CA SER A 13 -5.83 14.08 -7.14
C SER A 13 -6.72 15.32 -6.96
N ARG A 14 -7.95 15.17 -6.45
CA ARG A 14 -8.84 16.30 -6.12
C ARG A 14 -8.40 16.85 -4.76
N GLN A 15 -7.89 18.08 -4.80
CA GLN A 15 -7.09 18.80 -3.79
C GLN A 15 -7.64 18.88 -2.35
N GLN A 16 -8.78 18.31 -2.00
CA GLN A 16 -9.46 18.60 -0.74
C GLN A 16 -9.41 17.54 0.37
N ASP A 17 -8.99 16.29 0.11
CA ASP A 17 -9.00 15.22 1.14
C ASP A 17 -7.62 14.81 1.68
N THR A 18 -6.55 15.42 1.17
CA THR A 18 -5.18 14.95 1.42
C THR A 18 -4.52 15.57 2.66
N ARG A 19 -5.12 16.59 3.27
CA ARG A 19 -4.46 17.37 4.34
C ARG A 19 -4.26 16.61 5.66
N SER A 20 -4.99 15.51 5.89
CA SER A 20 -4.95 14.82 7.19
C SER A 20 -4.43 13.38 7.16
N GLN A 21 -4.22 12.77 5.98
CA GLN A 21 -3.82 11.34 5.93
C GLN A 21 -2.31 11.14 6.05
N GLU A 22 -1.54 11.92 5.30
CA GLU A 22 -0.08 11.84 5.30
C GLU A 22 0.56 12.23 6.64
N PRO A 23 0.16 13.33 7.32
CA PRO A 23 0.72 13.67 8.63
C PRO A 23 0.32 12.71 9.75
N ASP A 24 -0.85 12.07 9.68
CA ASP A 24 -1.28 11.10 10.70
C ASP A 24 -0.49 9.80 10.60
N LEU A 25 -0.33 9.27 9.38
CA LEU A 25 0.57 8.14 9.12
C LEU A 25 2.02 8.46 9.50
N LYS A 26 2.46 9.70 9.29
CA LYS A 26 3.82 10.12 9.67
C LYS A 26 3.98 10.12 11.20
N ARG A 27 3.00 10.66 11.94
CA ARG A 27 2.98 10.58 13.41
C ARG A 27 2.95 9.14 13.91
N TRP A 28 2.18 8.27 13.26
CA TRP A 28 2.16 6.85 13.59
C TRP A 28 3.53 6.19 13.37
N VAL A 29 4.20 6.51 12.26
CA VAL A 29 5.56 6.04 11.99
C VAL A 29 6.52 6.52 13.06
N GLU A 30 6.51 7.81 13.40
CA GLU A 30 7.39 8.36 14.41
C GLU A 30 7.13 7.77 15.81
N ALA A 31 5.90 7.36 16.11
CA ALA A 31 5.53 6.78 17.41
C ALA A 31 5.71 5.26 17.49
N TYR A 32 5.56 4.51 16.38
CA TYR A 32 5.45 3.04 16.39
C TYR A 32 6.40 2.32 15.42
N ALA A 33 7.10 3.02 14.53
CA ALA A 33 8.01 2.35 13.61
C ALA A 33 9.32 1.97 14.30
N ASP A 34 9.48 0.68 14.52
CA ASP A 34 10.68 0.05 15.08
C ASP A 34 11.72 -0.35 13.99
N ALA A 35 11.38 -0.16 12.71
CA ALA A 35 12.15 -0.63 11.57
C ALA A 35 12.10 0.38 10.41
N PRO A 36 13.03 0.32 9.43
CA PRO A 36 12.99 1.19 8.26
C PRO A 36 11.61 1.15 7.59
N VAL A 37 11.10 2.31 7.18
CA VAL A 37 9.76 2.46 6.63
C VAL A 37 9.82 2.88 5.17
N LYS A 38 9.06 2.20 4.32
CA LYS A 38 8.98 2.49 2.88
C LYS A 38 7.57 2.92 2.51
N TRP A 39 7.46 4.09 1.90
CA TRP A 39 6.18 4.72 1.57
C TRP A 39 5.80 4.45 0.11
N TYR A 40 4.67 3.77 -0.07
CA TYR A 40 4.04 3.48 -1.36
C TYR A 40 2.84 4.40 -1.53
N ARG A 41 3.02 5.44 -2.35
CA ARG A 41 2.00 6.46 -2.63
C ARG A 41 1.38 6.21 -3.98
N ASP A 42 0.06 6.13 -4.00
CA ASP A 42 -0.73 5.88 -5.20
C ASP A 42 -1.69 7.05 -5.45
N LYS A 43 -1.72 7.58 -6.68
CA LYS A 43 -2.50 8.76 -7.04
C LYS A 43 -3.69 8.37 -7.89
N TYR A 44 -4.89 8.44 -7.31
CA TYR A 44 -6.12 8.23 -8.05
C TYR A 44 -6.51 9.51 -8.79
N SER A 45 -6.23 9.54 -10.09
CA SER A 45 -6.88 10.47 -11.02
C SER A 45 -8.08 9.74 -11.60
N GLY A 46 -9.28 10.31 -11.57
CA GLY A 46 -10.54 9.64 -11.96
C GLY A 46 -10.62 9.08 -13.39
N LYS A 47 -9.54 9.18 -14.18
CA LYS A 47 -9.37 8.57 -15.50
C LYS A 47 -8.52 7.29 -15.50
N THR A 48 -7.74 7.00 -14.47
CA THR A 48 -6.76 5.91 -14.52
C THR A 48 -6.76 5.11 -13.22
N MET A 49 -7.05 3.82 -13.33
CA MET A 49 -6.91 2.83 -12.25
C MET A 49 -5.49 2.27 -12.16
N ASP A 50 -4.48 3.04 -12.55
CA ASP A 50 -3.10 2.57 -12.47
C ASP A 50 -2.69 2.53 -11.00
N ARG A 51 -2.34 1.32 -10.52
CA ARG A 51 -1.94 1.08 -9.13
C ARG A 51 -0.47 0.66 -9.05
N PRO A 52 0.49 1.49 -9.50
CA PRO A 52 1.89 1.11 -9.51
C PRO A 52 2.47 0.93 -8.09
N GLY A 53 1.91 1.65 -7.10
CA GLY A 53 2.32 1.51 -5.70
C GLY A 53 1.96 0.14 -5.13
N TRP A 54 0.80 -0.39 -5.52
CA TRP A 54 0.33 -1.72 -5.12
C TRP A 54 1.21 -2.82 -5.70
N ASN A 55 1.53 -2.76 -6.99
CA ASN A 55 2.30 -3.80 -7.66
C ASN A 55 3.72 -3.93 -7.09
N ARG A 56 4.33 -2.81 -6.70
CA ARG A 56 5.64 -2.81 -6.03
C ARG A 56 5.56 -3.42 -4.64
N LEU A 57 4.53 -3.09 -3.87
CA LEU A 57 4.29 -3.65 -2.54
C LEU A 57 4.05 -5.17 -2.60
N ASP A 58 3.28 -5.64 -3.57
CA ASP A 58 3.07 -7.07 -3.86
C ASP A 58 4.40 -7.79 -4.16
N THR A 59 5.21 -7.22 -5.05
CA THR A 59 6.54 -7.77 -5.39
C THR A 59 7.46 -7.84 -4.16
N ASP A 60 7.49 -6.79 -3.35
CA ASP A 60 8.30 -6.73 -2.13
C ASP A 60 7.79 -7.67 -1.01
N MET A 61 6.47 -7.93 -0.96
CA MET A 61 5.85 -8.93 -0.08
C MET A 61 6.26 -10.34 -0.50
N VAL A 62 6.12 -10.67 -1.78
CA VAL A 62 6.50 -11.98 -2.34
C VAL A 62 8.00 -12.24 -2.17
N ALA A 63 8.82 -11.19 -2.26
CA ALA A 63 10.26 -11.29 -2.00
C ALA A 63 10.63 -11.45 -0.49
N GLY A 64 9.65 -11.44 0.43
CA GLY A 64 9.89 -11.62 1.86
C GLY A 64 10.62 -10.47 2.55
N LYS A 65 10.66 -9.29 1.93
CA LYS A 65 11.41 -8.13 2.43
C LYS A 65 10.62 -7.27 3.43
N ILE A 66 9.31 -7.51 3.53
CA ILE A 66 8.38 -6.72 4.33
C ILE A 66 8.03 -7.45 5.62
N SER A 67 8.16 -6.79 6.76
CA SER A 67 7.74 -7.33 8.07
C SER A 67 6.27 -7.03 8.36
N LYS A 68 5.84 -5.80 8.08
CA LYS A 68 4.53 -5.27 8.43
C LYS A 68 4.04 -4.35 7.31
N VAL A 69 2.73 -4.36 7.07
CA VAL A 69 2.09 -3.45 6.13
C VAL A 69 1.06 -2.60 6.83
N VAL A 70 1.18 -1.30 6.65
CA VAL A 70 0.32 -0.29 7.25
C VAL A 70 -0.45 0.38 6.13
N VAL A 71 -1.77 0.38 6.25
CA VAL A 71 -2.68 0.98 5.28
C VAL A 71 -3.62 1.91 6.03
N TRP A 72 -3.84 3.11 5.50
CA TRP A 72 -4.78 4.06 6.11
C TRP A 72 -6.22 3.56 6.04
N ARG A 73 -6.58 2.93 4.92
CA ARG A 73 -7.94 2.52 4.57
C ARG A 73 -7.91 1.17 3.84
N LEU A 74 -8.35 0.11 4.55
CA LEU A 74 -8.39 -1.27 4.04
C LEU A 74 -9.44 -1.49 2.94
N ASP A 75 -10.47 -0.64 2.84
CA ASP A 75 -11.53 -0.75 1.81
C ASP A 75 -10.99 -0.66 0.37
N ARG A 76 -9.73 -0.24 0.21
CA ARG A 76 -9.06 -0.03 -1.07
C ARG A 76 -8.15 -1.20 -1.49
N LEU A 77 -7.96 -2.21 -0.64
CA LEU A 77 -7.20 -3.43 -0.93
C LEU A 77 -7.96 -4.40 -1.86
N GLY A 78 -9.28 -4.20 -2.01
CA GLY A 78 -10.09 -4.86 -3.04
C GLY A 78 -11.25 -5.63 -2.45
N ARG A 79 -12.48 -5.24 -2.85
CA ARG A 79 -13.58 -6.18 -3.01
C ARG A 79 -13.41 -6.86 -4.36
N THR A 80 -12.39 -7.73 -4.47
CA THR A 80 -12.25 -8.56 -5.67
C THR A 80 -11.83 -9.95 -5.25
N SER A 81 -12.79 -10.69 -4.72
CA SER A 81 -12.83 -12.15 -4.73
C SER A 81 -12.90 -12.66 -6.17
N ARG A 82 -11.95 -12.30 -7.04
CA ARG A 82 -11.70 -13.10 -8.23
C ARG A 82 -10.73 -14.19 -7.81
N CYS A 83 -11.32 -15.29 -7.36
CA CYS A 83 -10.73 -16.61 -7.49
C CYS A 83 -10.19 -16.72 -8.92
N LYS A 84 -8.88 -16.56 -9.09
CA LYS A 84 -8.21 -17.03 -10.30
C LYS A 84 -8.35 -18.55 -10.24
N PRO A 85 -9.03 -19.21 -11.20
CA PRO A 85 -8.96 -20.66 -11.26
C PRO A 85 -7.48 -21.02 -11.37
N ARG A 86 -7.05 -21.89 -10.47
CA ARG A 86 -5.70 -22.45 -10.45
C ARG A 86 -5.51 -23.19 -11.77
N SER A 87 -4.86 -22.52 -12.74
CA SER A 87 -4.48 -23.15 -14.00
C SER A 87 -3.61 -24.34 -13.66
N SER A 88 -4.13 -25.50 -14.02
CA SER A 88 -3.55 -26.82 -13.93
C SER A 88 -2.09 -26.83 -14.36
N TYR A 89 -1.24 -27.42 -13.51
CA TYR A 89 -0.05 -28.12 -13.98
C TYR A 89 -0.52 -29.24 -14.92
N GLY A 90 -0.04 -29.18 -16.16
CA GLY A 90 -0.04 -30.26 -17.14
C GLY A 90 1.35 -30.26 -17.77
#